data_AF-A0A2H5WEA7-F1
#
_entry.id   AF-A0A2H5WEA7-F1
#
_cell.length_a   1.000
_cell.length_b   1.000
_cell.length_c   1.000
_cell.angle_alpha   90.00
_cell.angle_beta   90.00
_cell.angle_gamma   90.00
#
_symmetry.space_group_name_H-M   'P 1'
#
loop_
_entity.id
_entity.type
_entity.pdbx_description
1 polymer ?
#
loop_
_entity_poly.entity_id
_entity_poly.type
_entity_poly.pdbx_seq_one_letter_code
_entity_poly.pdbx_strand_id
1 'polypeptide(L)'
;MSAPPATEAGLRLSPDERDPVALLARAFASVVPDRAETYRELAEAALAGEVPERLVPALERVCELSLATGRARELGRAEAERALAAVLRRTPRGAELARRVEELNRALSALAGRRLRSVRASERLPGRYLLRLEAEGATVTLALGPEGISVETLEAS
;
A
#
# COMPACT_ATOMS: atom_id res chain seq x y z
N MET A 1 -1.15 -7.08 -43.53
CA MET A 1 -1.53 -7.59 -42.20
C MET A 1 -0.67 -6.87 -41.19
N SER A 2 -1.23 -5.86 -40.51
CA SER A 2 -0.47 -5.06 -39.53
C SER A 2 -0.15 -5.90 -38.31
N ALA A 3 1.09 -5.78 -37.83
CA ALA A 3 1.51 -6.35 -36.56
C ALA A 3 0.58 -5.90 -35.42
N PRO A 4 0.28 -6.76 -34.43
CA PRO A 4 -0.47 -6.33 -33.25
C PRO A 4 0.33 -5.24 -32.51
N PRO A 5 -0.33 -4.17 -32.03
CA PRO A 5 0.34 -3.13 -31.26
C PRO A 5 0.92 -3.72 -29.96
N ALA A 6 2.00 -3.08 -29.49
CA ALA A 6 2.80 -3.49 -28.35
C ALA A 6 1.95 -3.89 -27.12
N THR A 7 2.26 -5.03 -26.53
CA THR A 7 1.67 -5.48 -25.26
C THR A 7 2.05 -4.50 -24.15
N GLU A 8 1.11 -3.62 -23.77
CA GLU A 8 1.11 -2.90 -22.48
C GLU A 8 1.22 -3.95 -21.37
N ALA A 9 2.35 -3.99 -20.66
CA ALA A 9 2.65 -5.07 -19.73
C ALA A 9 1.79 -4.93 -18.46
N GLY A 10 0.65 -5.61 -18.44
CA GLY A 10 -0.22 -5.75 -17.27
C GLY A 10 0.42 -6.58 -16.14
N LEU A 11 -0.26 -6.64 -14.99
CA LEU A 11 0.16 -7.45 -13.85
C LEU A 11 -0.39 -8.87 -13.97
N ARG A 12 0.50 -9.86 -13.96
CA ARG A 12 0.12 -11.29 -13.93
C ARG A 12 -0.16 -11.77 -12.50
N LEU A 13 -1.25 -12.52 -12.33
CA LEU A 13 -1.66 -13.14 -11.08
C LEU A 13 -1.40 -14.65 -11.10
N SER A 14 -0.79 -15.15 -10.03
CA SER A 14 -0.70 -16.59 -9.77
C SER A 14 -2.09 -17.17 -9.50
N PRO A 15 -2.32 -18.48 -9.67
CA PRO A 15 -3.62 -19.10 -9.40
C PRO A 15 -4.20 -18.75 -8.02
N ASP A 16 -3.35 -18.74 -6.99
CA ASP A 16 -3.75 -18.45 -5.61
C ASP A 16 -4.13 -16.97 -5.37
N GLU A 17 -3.77 -16.07 -6.29
CA GLU A 17 -4.07 -14.64 -6.20
C GLU A 17 -5.36 -14.25 -6.92
N ARG A 18 -5.80 -15.04 -7.90
CA ARG A 18 -6.93 -14.70 -8.77
C ARG A 18 -8.23 -14.58 -7.99
N ASP A 19 -8.58 -15.63 -7.25
CA ASP A 19 -9.85 -15.70 -6.54
C ASP A 19 -9.96 -14.63 -5.44
N PRO A 20 -8.96 -14.41 -4.57
CA PRO A 20 -9.01 -13.33 -3.59
C PRO A 20 -9.19 -11.94 -4.19
N VAL A 21 -8.45 -11.64 -5.26
CA VAL A 21 -8.54 -10.34 -5.94
C VAL A 21 -9.91 -10.16 -6.59
N ALA A 22 -10.40 -11.18 -7.30
CA ALA A 22 -11.70 -11.14 -7.96
C ALA A 22 -12.86 -10.99 -6.97
N LEU A 23 -12.81 -11.73 -5.86
CA LEU A 23 -13.80 -11.66 -4.79
C LEU A 23 -13.91 -10.24 -4.22
N LEU A 24 -12.77 -9.63 -3.91
CA LEU A 24 -12.74 -8.29 -3.32
C LEU A 24 -13.10 -7.20 -4.32
N ALA A 25 -12.67 -7.33 -5.58
CA ALA A 25 -13.09 -6.41 -6.63
C ALA A 25 -14.61 -6.43 -6.83
N ARG A 26 -15.25 -7.61 -6.84
CA ARG A 26 -16.74 -7.71 -6.86
C ARG A 26 -17.39 -7.08 -5.64
N ALA A 27 -16.83 -7.30 -4.45
CA ALA A 27 -17.33 -6.66 -3.24
C ALA A 27 -17.26 -5.13 -3.34
N PHE A 28 -16.19 -4.58 -3.93
CA PHE A 28 -16.03 -3.14 -4.18
C PHE A 28 -17.05 -2.61 -5.19
N ALA A 29 -17.33 -3.36 -6.26
CA ALA A 29 -18.35 -2.98 -7.24
C ALA A 29 -19.74 -2.81 -6.61
N SER A 30 -20.05 -3.56 -5.54
CA SER A 30 -21.33 -3.45 -4.84
C SER A 30 -21.46 -2.23 -3.94
N VAL A 31 -20.35 -1.66 -3.47
CA VAL A 31 -20.33 -0.54 -2.51
C VAL A 31 -19.91 0.79 -3.12
N VAL A 32 -19.37 0.80 -4.34
CA VAL A 32 -18.98 2.02 -5.07
C VAL A 32 -19.71 2.08 -6.43
N PRO A 33 -20.99 2.52 -6.46
CA PRO A 33 -21.83 2.46 -7.66
C PRO A 33 -21.23 3.20 -8.86
N ASP A 34 -20.67 4.39 -8.63
CA ASP A 34 -20.11 5.26 -9.68
C ASP A 34 -18.90 4.66 -10.41
N ARG A 35 -18.27 3.62 -9.83
CA ARG A 35 -17.12 2.92 -10.41
C ARG A 35 -17.33 1.42 -10.48
N ALA A 36 -18.57 0.97 -10.38
CA ALA A 36 -18.89 -0.44 -10.28
C ALA A 36 -18.39 -1.21 -11.51
N GLU A 37 -18.47 -0.62 -12.70
CA GLU A 37 -17.99 -1.25 -13.95
C GLU A 37 -16.49 -1.52 -13.91
N THR A 38 -15.67 -0.54 -13.51
CA THR A 38 -14.22 -0.71 -13.38
C THR A 38 -13.85 -1.86 -12.44
N TYR A 39 -14.59 -2.03 -11.34
CA TYR A 39 -14.32 -3.11 -10.38
C TYR A 39 -14.87 -4.47 -10.83
N ARG A 40 -15.95 -4.52 -11.62
CA ARG A 40 -16.39 -5.76 -12.27
C ARG A 40 -15.37 -6.22 -13.30
N GLU A 41 -14.91 -5.29 -14.13
CA GLU A 41 -13.88 -5.56 -15.13
C GLU A 41 -12.57 -6.04 -14.48
N LEU A 42 -12.16 -5.40 -13.38
CA LEU A 42 -11.02 -5.87 -12.58
C LEU A 42 -11.22 -7.30 -12.07
N ALA A 43 -12.42 -7.66 -11.62
CA ALA A 43 -12.70 -9.02 -11.15
C ALA A 43 -12.57 -10.06 -12.28
N GLU A 44 -13.03 -9.73 -13.48
CA GLU A 44 -12.91 -10.60 -14.65
C GLU A 44 -11.46 -10.75 -15.09
N ALA A 45 -10.72 -9.64 -15.18
CA ALA A 45 -9.29 -9.63 -15.48
C ALA A 45 -8.48 -10.46 -14.46
N ALA A 46 -8.82 -10.34 -13.17
CA ALA A 46 -8.18 -11.11 -12.11
C ALA A 46 -8.40 -12.63 -12.27
N LEU A 47 -9.63 -13.07 -12.60
CA LEU A 47 -9.93 -14.48 -12.86
C LEU A 47 -9.19 -15.02 -14.09
N ALA A 48 -9.06 -14.19 -15.14
CA ALA A 48 -8.24 -14.53 -16.30
C ALA A 48 -6.74 -14.65 -15.96
N GLY A 49 -6.30 -14.03 -14.85
CA GLY A 49 -4.93 -14.08 -14.35
C GLY A 49 -4.03 -12.96 -14.87
N GLU A 50 -4.61 -11.97 -15.55
CA GLU A 50 -3.89 -10.85 -16.13
C GLU A 50 -4.70 -9.57 -15.94
N VAL A 51 -4.13 -8.62 -15.19
CA VAL A 51 -4.74 -7.32 -14.93
C VAL A 51 -4.09 -6.29 -15.85
N PRO A 52 -4.83 -5.74 -16.83
CA PRO A 52 -4.33 -4.67 -17.71
C PRO A 52 -3.83 -3.46 -16.92
N GLU A 53 -2.83 -2.76 -17.44
CA GLU A 53 -2.19 -1.61 -16.78
C GLU A 53 -3.20 -0.56 -16.31
N ARG A 54 -4.19 -0.24 -17.14
CA ARG A 54 -5.27 0.71 -16.82
C ARG A 54 -6.12 0.33 -15.58
N LEU A 55 -6.14 -0.95 -15.18
CA LEU A 55 -6.86 -1.42 -13.99
C LEU A 55 -5.95 -1.55 -12.76
N VAL A 56 -4.64 -1.39 -12.90
CA VAL A 56 -3.70 -1.43 -11.77
C VAL A 56 -4.07 -0.40 -10.68
N PRO A 57 -4.46 0.85 -10.97
CA PRO A 57 -4.89 1.79 -9.92
C PRO A 57 -6.14 1.33 -9.16
N ALA A 58 -7.06 0.61 -9.81
CA ALA A 58 -8.24 0.05 -9.16
C ALA A 58 -7.84 -1.16 -8.29
N LEU A 59 -6.93 -2.00 -8.78
CA LEU A 59 -6.35 -3.12 -8.03
C LEU A 59 -5.64 -2.64 -6.76
N GLU A 60 -4.79 -1.64 -6.87
CA GLU A 60 -4.07 -1.03 -5.74
C GLU A 60 -5.04 -0.58 -4.65
N ARG A 61 -6.10 0.13 -5.04
CA ARG A 61 -7.14 0.59 -4.12
C ARG A 61 -7.88 -0.55 -3.43
N VAL A 62 -8.22 -1.61 -4.17
CA VAL A 62 -8.86 -2.80 -3.59
C VAL A 62 -7.92 -3.44 -2.57
N CYS A 63 -6.64 -3.62 -2.92
CA CYS A 63 -5.64 -4.21 -2.03
C CYS A 63 -5.44 -3.36 -0.76
N GLU A 64 -5.15 -2.07 -0.90
CA GLU A 64 -4.87 -1.16 0.21
C GLU A 64 -6.04 -1.10 1.20
N LEU A 65 -7.25 -0.85 0.71
CA LEU A 65 -8.41 -0.71 1.58
C LEU A 65 -8.80 -2.05 2.21
N SER A 66 -8.69 -3.16 1.49
CA SER A 66 -9.02 -4.48 2.05
C SER A 66 -8.02 -4.94 3.10
N LEU A 67 -6.75 -4.57 2.96
CA LEU A 67 -5.71 -4.83 3.96
C LEU A 67 -5.87 -3.91 5.18
N ALA A 68 -6.08 -2.60 4.96
CA ALA A 68 -6.21 -1.62 6.04
C ALA A 68 -7.45 -1.82 6.92
N THR A 69 -8.55 -2.31 6.34
CA THR A 69 -9.81 -2.55 7.08
C THR A 69 -9.97 -3.96 7.62
N GLY A 70 -9.02 -4.87 7.32
CA GLY A 70 -9.15 -6.30 7.66
C GLY A 70 -10.15 -7.07 6.80
N ARG A 71 -10.83 -6.41 5.84
CA ARG A 71 -11.83 -7.02 4.95
C ARG A 71 -11.28 -8.19 4.14
N ALA A 72 -9.99 -8.17 3.78
CA ALA A 72 -9.33 -9.31 3.12
C ALA A 72 -9.42 -10.58 3.97
N ARG A 73 -9.20 -10.43 5.29
CA ARG A 73 -9.26 -11.52 6.26
C ARG A 73 -10.69 -11.98 6.53
N GLU A 74 -11.64 -11.06 6.59
CA GLU A 74 -13.06 -11.37 6.80
C GLU A 74 -13.65 -12.19 5.64
N LEU A 75 -13.36 -11.79 4.40
CA LEU A 75 -13.96 -12.40 3.20
C LEU A 75 -13.19 -13.61 2.66
N GLY A 76 -11.86 -13.64 2.82
CA GLY A 76 -11.01 -14.67 2.22
C GLY A 76 -9.99 -15.29 3.16
N ARG A 77 -10.14 -15.07 4.48
CA ARG A 77 -9.26 -15.59 5.54
C ARG A 77 -7.81 -15.10 5.41
N ALA A 78 -6.90 -15.73 6.15
CA ALA A 78 -5.50 -15.32 6.22
C ALA A 78 -4.73 -15.52 4.90
N GLU A 79 -5.22 -16.41 4.03
CA GLU A 79 -4.67 -16.68 2.71
C GLU A 79 -4.90 -15.49 1.77
N ALA A 80 -6.12 -14.94 1.74
CA ALA A 80 -6.43 -13.78 0.92
C ALA A 80 -5.64 -12.54 1.34
N GLU A 81 -5.48 -12.31 2.65
CA GLU A 81 -4.65 -11.21 3.17
C GLU A 81 -3.20 -11.32 2.66
N ARG A 82 -2.61 -12.52 2.71
CA ARG A 82 -1.26 -12.77 2.19
C ARG A 82 -1.17 -12.58 0.67
N ALA A 83 -2.15 -13.09 -0.08
CA ALA A 83 -2.21 -12.95 -1.53
C ALA A 83 -2.30 -11.48 -1.93
N LEU A 84 -3.19 -10.70 -1.31
CA LEU A 84 -3.34 -9.27 -1.59
C LEU A 84 -2.08 -8.48 -1.27
N ALA A 85 -1.43 -8.77 -0.14
CA ALA A 85 -0.16 -8.14 0.20
C ALA A 85 0.93 -8.46 -0.85
N ALA A 86 0.97 -9.70 -1.37
CA ALA A 86 1.90 -10.10 -2.41
C ALA A 86 1.63 -9.43 -3.76
N VAL A 87 0.35 -9.26 -4.12
CA VAL A 87 -0.08 -8.51 -5.30
C VAL A 87 0.31 -7.05 -5.17
N LEU A 88 -0.05 -6.39 -4.07
CA LEU A 88 0.23 -4.97 -3.84
C LEU A 88 1.73 -4.65 -3.93
N ARG A 89 2.60 -5.50 -3.35
CA ARG A 89 4.05 -5.31 -3.43
C ARG A 89 4.61 -5.26 -4.86
N ARG A 90 3.91 -5.82 -5.85
CA ARG A 90 4.32 -5.84 -7.25
C ARG A 90 3.77 -4.68 -8.07
N THR A 91 2.96 -3.81 -7.49
CA THR A 91 2.42 -2.63 -8.17
C THR A 91 3.30 -1.39 -7.97
N PRO A 92 3.15 -0.34 -8.80
CA PRO A 92 3.82 0.95 -8.59
C PRO A 92 3.61 1.52 -7.18
N ARG A 93 2.38 1.44 -6.65
CA ARG A 93 2.06 1.88 -5.30
C ARG A 93 2.78 1.06 -4.23
N GLY A 94 2.83 -0.27 -4.37
CA GLY A 94 3.61 -1.10 -3.45
C GLY A 94 5.10 -0.77 -3.44
N ALA A 95 5.67 -0.48 -4.62
CA ALA A 95 7.05 -0.04 -4.74
C ALA A 95 7.28 1.32 -4.05
N GLU A 96 6.33 2.26 -4.19
CA GLU A 96 6.38 3.54 -3.49
C GLU A 96 6.33 3.36 -1.96
N LEU A 97 5.45 2.49 -1.46
CA LEU A 97 5.34 2.17 -0.03
C LEU A 97 6.65 1.56 0.51
N ALA A 98 7.26 0.62 -0.23
CA ALA A 98 8.55 0.04 0.13
C ALA A 98 9.64 1.13 0.20
N ARG A 99 9.70 2.03 -0.77
CA ARG A 99 10.67 3.13 -0.81
C ARG A 99 10.51 4.07 0.38
N ARG A 100 9.27 4.38 0.78
CA ARG A 100 8.99 5.20 1.98
C ARG A 100 9.51 4.53 3.26
N VAL A 101 9.37 3.21 3.37
CA VAL A 101 9.92 2.45 4.52
C VAL A 101 11.45 2.47 4.52
N GLU A 102 12.09 2.36 3.36
CA GLU A 102 13.54 2.49 3.26
C GLU A 102 14.03 3.89 3.65
N GLU A 103 13.35 4.94 3.20
CA GLU A 103 13.62 6.34 3.57
C GLU A 103 13.47 6.54 5.09
N LEU A 104 12.41 5.99 5.69
CA LEU A 104 12.17 6.02 7.13
C LEU A 104 13.30 5.31 7.90
N ASN A 105 13.66 4.10 7.49
CA ASN A 105 14.74 3.34 8.13
C ASN A 105 16.08 4.05 8.01
N ARG A 106 16.35 4.70 6.87
CA ARG A 106 17.56 5.52 6.70
C ARG A 106 17.58 6.69 7.68
N ALA A 107 16.48 7.41 7.84
CA ALA A 107 16.41 8.50 8.82
C ALA A 107 16.56 7.99 10.26
N LEU A 108 15.91 6.88 10.60
CA LEU A 108 16.01 6.27 11.94
C LEU A 108 17.41 5.72 12.24
N SER A 109 18.17 5.30 11.21
CA SER A 109 19.55 4.84 11.38
C SER A 109 20.47 5.93 11.96
N ALA A 110 20.15 7.22 11.76
CA ALA A 110 20.88 8.32 12.37
C ALA A 110 20.78 8.32 13.90
N LEU A 111 19.77 7.66 14.48
CA LEU A 111 19.57 7.52 15.92
C LEU A 111 20.18 6.23 16.49
N ALA A 112 20.60 5.29 15.64
CA ALA A 112 21.10 3.99 16.08
C ALA A 112 22.34 4.13 16.98
N GLY A 113 22.32 3.46 18.14
CA GLY A 113 23.40 3.51 19.12
C GLY A 113 23.52 4.82 19.92
N ARG A 114 22.68 5.83 19.63
CA ARG A 114 22.68 7.10 20.35
C ARG A 114 21.72 7.06 21.54
N ARG A 115 22.05 7.79 22.61
CA ARG A 115 21.13 7.94 23.75
C ARG A 115 19.98 8.88 23.38
N LEU A 116 18.75 8.38 23.48
CA LEU A 116 17.56 9.23 23.37
C LEU A 116 17.49 10.19 24.57
N ARG A 117 17.29 11.47 24.28
CA ARG A 117 17.13 12.56 25.25
C ARG A 117 15.66 12.92 25.45
N SER A 118 14.86 12.90 24.39
CA SER A 118 13.43 13.19 24.45
C SER A 118 12.66 12.41 23.38
N VAL A 119 11.45 11.97 23.74
CA VAL A 119 10.46 11.37 22.83
C VAL A 119 9.14 12.07 23.11
N ARG A 120 8.58 12.74 22.09
CA ARG A 120 7.31 13.48 22.24
C ARG A 120 6.37 13.16 21.10
N ALA A 121 5.15 12.78 21.45
CA ALA A 121 4.05 12.67 20.51
C ALA A 121 3.15 13.92 20.64
N SER A 122 2.68 14.46 19.52
CA SER A 122 1.68 15.53 19.48
C SER A 122 0.68 15.28 18.38
N GLU A 123 -0.60 15.47 18.65
CA GLU A 123 -1.65 15.40 17.64
C GLU A 123 -1.70 16.73 16.87
N ARG A 124 -1.57 16.68 15.54
CA ARG A 124 -1.76 17.86 14.66
C ARG A 124 -3.22 17.98 14.25
N LEU A 125 -3.85 16.85 13.94
CA LEU A 125 -5.25 16.69 13.56
C LEU A 125 -5.73 15.31 14.04
N PRO A 126 -7.05 15.06 14.19
CA PRO A 126 -7.57 13.75 14.56
C PRO A 126 -6.96 12.63 13.70
N GLY A 127 -6.29 11.67 14.35
CA GLY A 127 -5.64 10.53 13.68
C GLY A 127 -4.36 10.87 12.92
N ARG A 128 -3.85 12.11 13.03
CA ARG A 128 -2.56 12.56 12.46
C ARG A 128 -1.66 13.10 13.56
N TYR A 129 -0.60 12.36 13.84
CA TYR A 129 0.34 12.64 14.92
C TYR A 129 1.71 13.01 14.37
N LEU A 130 2.45 13.78 15.15
CA LEU A 130 3.88 13.90 15.03
C LEU A 130 4.56 13.13 16.16
N LEU A 131 5.65 12.45 15.83
CA LEU A 131 6.59 11.89 16.80
C LEU A 131 7.94 12.56 16.62
N ARG A 132 8.37 13.32 17.62
CA ARG A 132 9.69 13.94 17.67
C ARG A 132 10.62 13.12 18.56
N LEU A 133 11.74 12.71 17.99
CA LEU A 133 12.79 11.93 18.62
C LEU A 133 14.05 12.80 18.68
N GLU A 134 14.53 13.08 19.89
CA GLU A 134 15.78 13.81 20.11
C GLU A 134 16.80 12.85 20.70
N ALA A 135 17.96 12.75 20.05
CA ALA A 135 19.11 11.99 20.49
C ALA A 135 20.36 12.88 20.53
N GLU A 136 21.47 12.33 21.01
CA GLU A 136 22.76 13.01 20.99
C GLU A 136 23.16 13.38 19.55
N GLY A 137 23.13 14.67 19.19
CA GLY A 137 23.53 15.16 17.87
C GLY A 137 22.59 14.80 16.72
N ALA A 138 21.34 14.43 17.00
CA ALA A 138 20.34 14.20 15.97
C ALA A 138 18.91 14.43 16.48
N THR A 139 18.06 15.03 15.64
CA THR A 139 16.62 15.18 15.86
C THR A 139 15.88 14.64 14.65
N VAL A 140 14.89 13.77 14.88
CA VAL A 140 14.01 13.23 13.83
C VAL A 140 12.57 13.58 14.19
N THR A 141 11.85 14.15 13.24
CA THR A 141 10.39 14.35 13.33
C THR A 141 9.70 13.45 12.31
N LEU A 142 8.81 12.60 12.79
CA LEU A 142 8.00 11.70 11.97
C LEU A 142 6.55 12.15 11.97
N ALA A 143 5.88 12.08 10.82
CA ALA A 143 4.43 12.17 10.73
C ALA A 143 3.84 10.75 10.69
N LEU A 144 2.77 10.54 11.46
CA LEU A 144 2.01 9.29 11.54
C LEU A 144 0.56 9.58 11.19
N GLY A 145 -0.02 8.79 10.29
CA GLY A 145 -1.45 8.92 9.96
C GLY A 145 -1.96 7.76 9.10
N PRO A 146 -3.18 7.89 8.54
CA PRO A 146 -3.80 6.85 7.70
C PRO A 146 -2.95 6.46 6.49
N GLU A 147 -2.13 7.39 6.01
CA GLU A 147 -1.25 7.20 4.85
C GLU A 147 0.05 6.45 5.20
N GLY A 148 0.24 6.09 6.48
CA GLY A 148 1.45 5.48 7.03
C GLY A 148 2.33 6.45 7.82
N ILE A 149 3.61 6.07 7.96
CA ILE A 149 4.64 6.84 8.66
C ILE A 149 5.55 7.49 7.62
N SER A 150 5.92 8.76 7.83
CA SER A 150 6.85 9.49 6.97
C SER A 150 7.80 10.38 7.78
N VAL A 151 8.94 10.73 7.20
CA VAL A 151 9.92 11.63 7.81
C VAL A 151 9.56 13.06 7.41
N GLU A 152 9.24 13.91 8.39
CA GLU A 152 9.02 15.35 8.16
C GLU A 152 10.34 16.12 8.20
N THR A 153 11.22 15.78 9.14
CA THR A 153 12.49 16.49 9.32
C THR A 153 13.54 15.56 9.93
N LEU A 154 14.76 15.65 9.43
CA LEU A 154 15.96 15.04 10.00
C LEU A 154 17.02 16.14 10.13
N GLU A 155 17.44 16.40 11.36
CA GLU A 155 18.53 17.32 11.68
C GLU A 155 19.66 16.52 12.31
N ALA A 156 20.86 16.60 11.75
CA ALA A 156 22.07 16.00 12.32
C ALA A 156 23.06 17.12 12.66
N SER A 157 23.61 17.08 13.88
CA SER A 157 24.64 18.00 14.37
C SER A 157 26.01 17.34 14.35
#